data_AF-C0FXR2-F1
#
_entry.id   AF-C0FXR2-F1
#
_cell.length_a   1.000
_cell.length_b   1.000
_cell.length_c   1.000
_cell.angle_alpha   90.00
_cell.angle_beta   90.00
_cell.angle_gamma   90.00
#
_symmetry.space_group_name_H-M   'P 1'
#
loop_
_entity.id
_entity.type
_entity.pdbx_description
1 polymer ?
#
loop_
_entity_poly.entity_id
_entity_poly.type
_entity_poly.pdbx_seq_one_letter_code
_entity_poly.pdbx_strand_id
1 'polypeptide(L)'
;MGKETELLPALRNRKLSNISVGRKYQLTDKEVNIMSEIRRGDIWMVDFGVPEDENDHKLHGIRPVVIVSNDSANRHSTVFHAVPLTSKIHKKTYLPTHIFISSFKAVGLRTNSIAQCEQLCDVKDTDLIEKIGKVSKNQLRQITKGMQIQLGMSTKHNNPIA
;
A
#
# COMPACT_ATOMS: atom_id res chain seq x y z
N MET A 1 -30.48 -11.95 19.20
CA MET A 1 -29.26 -12.79 19.10
C MET A 1 -28.54 -12.42 17.82
N GLY A 2 -27.61 -11.47 17.90
CA GLY A 2 -26.79 -11.02 16.77
C GLY A 2 -25.64 -11.99 16.55
N LYS A 3 -25.36 -12.33 15.30
CA LYS A 3 -24.20 -13.16 14.93
C LYS A 3 -22.94 -12.31 15.01
N GLU A 4 -22.04 -12.65 15.92
CA GLU A 4 -20.65 -12.19 15.90
C GLU A 4 -19.97 -12.71 14.62
N THR A 5 -19.36 -11.80 13.87
CA THR A 5 -18.45 -12.12 12.77
C THR A 5 -17.13 -12.63 13.35
N GLU A 6 -16.97 -13.95 13.38
CA GLU A 6 -15.68 -14.60 13.65
C GLU A 6 -14.68 -14.29 12.53
N LEU A 7 -13.64 -13.52 12.84
CA LEU A 7 -12.43 -13.41 12.03
C LEU A 7 -11.69 -14.75 12.10
N LEU A 8 -11.29 -15.26 10.93
CA LEU A 8 -10.74 -16.60 10.74
C LEU A 8 -9.45 -16.85 11.56
N PRO A 9 -9.28 -18.03 12.18
CA PRO A 9 -8.12 -18.40 13.02
C PRO A 9 -6.76 -18.55 12.30
N ALA A 10 -6.66 -18.26 11.00
CA ALA A 10 -5.51 -18.66 10.17
C ALA A 10 -4.21 -17.87 10.43
N LEU A 11 -4.26 -16.78 11.20
CA LEU A 11 -3.10 -15.92 11.47
C LEU A 11 -2.50 -16.09 12.87
N ARG A 12 -3.06 -16.96 13.73
CA ARG A 12 -2.68 -17.01 15.16
C ARG A 12 -1.49 -17.92 15.48
N ASN A 13 -1.08 -18.82 14.59
CA ASN A 13 -0.05 -19.83 14.89
C ASN A 13 1.01 -19.93 13.79
N ARG A 14 1.98 -19.00 13.77
CA ARG A 14 3.31 -19.28 13.20
C ARG A 14 4.33 -19.29 14.32
N LYS A 15 4.43 -20.42 15.01
CA LYS A 15 5.64 -20.77 15.76
C LYS A 15 6.73 -21.05 14.72
N LEU A 16 7.71 -20.17 14.66
CA LEU A 16 8.98 -20.37 13.97
C LEU A 16 9.71 -21.51 14.69
N SER A 17 9.71 -22.70 14.10
CA SER A 17 10.71 -23.71 14.43
C SER A 17 11.16 -24.40 13.15
N ASN A 18 12.40 -24.10 12.78
CA ASN A 18 13.29 -24.88 11.92
C ASN A 18 12.76 -25.24 10.54
N ILE A 19 13.03 -24.39 9.54
CA ILE A 19 13.07 -24.86 8.15
C ILE A 19 14.34 -24.35 7.48
N SER A 20 15.26 -25.31 7.32
CA SER A 20 16.43 -25.28 6.45
C SER A 20 16.07 -24.83 5.04
N VAL A 21 16.88 -23.92 4.54
CA VAL A 21 16.95 -23.39 3.17
C VAL A 21 16.91 -24.50 2.12
N GLY A 22 16.00 -24.40 1.13
CA GLY A 22 16.12 -25.13 -0.12
C GLY A 22 14.79 -25.60 -0.74
N ARG A 23 14.32 -24.87 -1.75
CA ARG A 23 13.24 -25.21 -2.70
C ARG A 23 11.82 -25.37 -2.10
N LYS A 24 10.83 -24.95 -2.90
CA LYS A 24 9.36 -25.13 -2.73
C LYS A 24 8.65 -24.17 -1.76
N TYR A 25 8.04 -23.14 -2.33
CA TYR A 25 6.66 -22.80 -1.99
C TYR A 25 5.89 -22.66 -3.30
N GLN A 26 5.05 -23.65 -3.62
CA GLN A 26 3.98 -23.47 -4.60
C GLN A 26 2.82 -22.83 -3.84
N LEU A 27 2.46 -21.62 -4.23
CA LEU A 27 1.29 -20.89 -3.72
C LEU A 27 0.04 -21.76 -3.94
N THR A 28 -0.86 -21.79 -2.96
CA THR A 28 -2.14 -22.49 -3.10
C THR A 28 -3.04 -21.76 -4.11
N ASP A 29 -3.98 -22.46 -4.76
CA ASP A 29 -4.87 -21.84 -5.77
C ASP A 29 -5.64 -20.62 -5.24
N LYS A 30 -5.94 -20.58 -3.93
CA LYS A 30 -6.54 -19.40 -3.27
C LYS A 30 -5.57 -18.21 -3.16
N GLU A 31 -4.31 -18.46 -2.82
CA GLU A 31 -3.27 -17.41 -2.75
C GLU A 31 -2.96 -16.88 -4.15
N VAL A 32 -2.89 -17.77 -5.16
CA VAL A 32 -2.77 -17.39 -6.57
C VAL A 32 -3.97 -16.56 -7.03
N ASN A 33 -5.19 -16.93 -6.63
CA ASN A 33 -6.40 -16.18 -7.03
C ASN A 33 -6.46 -14.79 -6.39
N ILE A 34 -6.07 -14.63 -5.12
CA ILE A 34 -5.97 -13.31 -4.45
C ILE A 34 -4.89 -12.43 -5.08
N MET A 35 -3.71 -12.99 -5.37
CA MET A 35 -2.64 -12.27 -6.06
C MET A 35 -3.05 -11.86 -7.48
N SER A 36 -3.83 -12.70 -8.18
CA SER A 36 -4.37 -12.40 -9.52
C SER A 36 -5.38 -11.24 -9.54
N GLU A 37 -5.81 -10.76 -8.37
CA GLU A 37 -6.79 -9.69 -8.20
C GLU A 37 -6.23 -8.36 -7.68
N ILE A 38 -4.92 -8.26 -7.38
CA ILE A 38 -4.31 -7.01 -6.91
C ILE A 38 -4.23 -6.00 -8.06
N ARG A 39 -5.02 -4.94 -7.97
CA ARG A 39 -5.14 -3.95 -9.06
C ARG A 39 -4.72 -2.56 -8.63
N ARG A 40 -4.27 -1.80 -9.62
CA ARG A 40 -3.98 -0.38 -9.47
C ARG A 40 -5.19 0.37 -8.93
N GLY A 41 -4.95 1.15 -7.88
CA GLY A 41 -5.92 1.93 -7.14
C GLY A 41 -6.58 1.18 -5.97
N ASP A 42 -6.34 -0.12 -5.81
CA ASP A 42 -6.80 -0.85 -4.64
C ASP A 42 -6.14 -0.28 -3.38
N ILE A 43 -6.90 -0.27 -2.28
CA ILE A 43 -6.41 0.10 -0.96
C ILE A 43 -6.21 -1.18 -0.15
N TRP A 44 -4.97 -1.40 0.28
CA TRP A 44 -4.58 -2.55 1.08
C TRP A 44 -4.06 -2.10 2.44
N MET A 45 -4.38 -2.86 3.48
CA MET A 45 -3.68 -2.75 4.75
C MET A 45 -2.37 -3.53 4.66
N VAL A 46 -1.26 -2.90 5.06
CA VAL A 46 0.09 -3.45 4.95
C VAL A 46 0.78 -3.36 6.29
N ASP A 47 1.50 -4.40 6.68
CA ASP A 47 2.41 -4.38 7.83
C ASP A 47 3.83 -4.00 7.38
N PHE A 48 4.28 -2.79 7.73
CA PHE A 48 5.66 -2.36 7.48
C PHE A 48 6.63 -2.79 8.58
N GLY A 49 6.19 -3.61 9.55
CA GLY A 49 7.00 -4.06 10.67
C GLY A 49 7.30 -2.95 11.67
N VAL A 50 8.32 -3.17 12.48
CA VAL A 50 8.81 -2.22 13.48
C VAL A 50 10.10 -1.56 12.99
N PRO A 51 10.47 -0.36 13.49
CA PRO A 51 11.77 0.23 13.20
C PRO A 51 12.91 -0.73 13.56
N GLU A 52 13.93 -0.81 12.71
CA GLU A 52 15.12 -1.64 12.99
C GLU A 52 15.92 -1.06 14.16
N ASP A 53 16.01 0.26 14.25
CA ASP A 53 16.64 1.02 15.33
C ASP A 53 15.99 2.40 15.50
N GLU A 54 16.54 3.24 16.37
CA GLU A 54 16.05 4.59 16.65
C GLU A 54 16.25 5.60 15.50
N ASN A 55 17.12 5.30 14.55
CA ASN A 55 17.46 6.13 13.40
C ASN A 55 16.71 5.71 12.12
N ASP A 56 15.95 4.63 12.17
CA ASP A 56 15.12 4.20 11.06
C ASP A 56 13.92 5.14 10.88
N HIS A 57 13.97 5.95 9.84
CA HIS A 57 12.93 6.92 9.49
C HIS A 57 12.03 6.45 8.33
N LYS A 58 12.08 5.17 7.97
CA LYS A 58 11.19 4.57 6.96
C LYS A 58 9.74 4.52 7.44
N LEU A 59 8.89 3.84 6.67
CA LEU A 59 7.54 3.52 7.11
C LEU A 59 7.58 2.35 8.07
N HIS A 60 6.81 2.46 9.15
CA HIS A 60 6.64 1.38 10.13
C HIS A 60 5.20 1.27 10.59
N GLY A 61 4.87 0.12 11.13
CA GLY A 61 3.57 -0.27 11.64
C GLY A 61 2.57 -0.58 10.53
N ILE A 62 1.36 -0.95 10.96
CA ILE A 62 0.28 -1.31 10.06
C ILE A 62 -0.35 -0.05 9.47
N ARG A 63 -0.34 0.09 8.14
CA ARG A 63 -0.86 1.28 7.45
C ARG A 63 -1.61 0.92 6.17
N PRO A 64 -2.69 1.66 5.85
CA PRO A 64 -3.31 1.53 4.54
C PRO A 64 -2.41 2.15 3.46
N VAL A 65 -2.36 1.50 2.30
CA VAL A 65 -1.62 1.95 1.12
C VAL A 65 -2.51 1.86 -0.11
N VAL A 66 -2.22 2.68 -1.13
CA VAL A 66 -2.83 2.57 -2.46
C VAL A 66 -1.85 1.87 -3.40
N ILE A 67 -2.25 0.76 -4.02
CA ILE A 67 -1.46 0.10 -5.06
C ILE A 67 -1.38 1.01 -6.29
N VAL A 68 -0.17 1.33 -6.74
CA VAL A 68 0.06 2.26 -7.86
C VAL A 68 0.80 1.64 -9.04
N SER A 69 1.37 0.46 -8.83
CA SER A 69 1.94 -0.41 -9.87
C SER A 69 0.89 -0.76 -10.94
N ASN A 70 1.34 -1.03 -12.16
CA ASN A 70 0.45 -1.32 -13.28
C ASN A 70 -0.11 -2.75 -13.19
N ASP A 71 -1.34 -2.95 -13.65
CA ASP A 71 -2.05 -4.24 -13.53
C ASP A 71 -1.32 -5.39 -14.24
N SER A 72 -0.53 -5.11 -15.28
CA SER A 72 0.27 -6.14 -15.96
C SER A 72 1.40 -6.64 -15.06
N ALA A 73 2.11 -5.75 -14.38
CA ALA A 73 3.13 -6.12 -13.41
C ALA A 73 2.51 -6.87 -12.21
N ASN A 74 1.38 -6.39 -11.70
CA ASN A 74 0.71 -7.00 -10.56
C ASN A 74 0.29 -8.46 -10.83
N ARG A 75 -0.10 -8.79 -12.06
CA ARG A 75 -0.48 -10.16 -12.45
C ARG A 75 0.70 -11.14 -12.39
N HIS A 76 1.93 -10.66 -12.51
CA HIS A 76 3.12 -11.50 -12.70
C HIS A 76 4.18 -11.33 -11.60
N SER A 77 3.93 -10.46 -10.61
CA SER A 77 4.90 -10.10 -9.56
C SER A 77 4.36 -10.45 -8.18
N THR A 78 5.25 -10.85 -7.28
CA THR A 78 4.98 -10.93 -5.83
C THR A 78 5.29 -9.61 -5.10
N VAL A 79 5.82 -8.62 -5.83
CA VAL A 79 6.19 -7.29 -5.33
C VAL A 79 5.37 -6.23 -6.04
N PHE A 80 4.77 -5.34 -5.28
CA PHE A 80 3.89 -4.28 -5.75
C PHE A 80 4.46 -2.92 -5.35
N HIS A 81 4.20 -1.90 -6.16
CA HIS A 81 4.50 -0.52 -5.79
C HIS A 81 3.25 0.13 -5.19
N ALA A 82 3.43 0.81 -4.06
CA ALA A 82 2.36 1.33 -3.23
C ALA A 82 2.66 2.74 -2.67
N VAL A 83 1.62 3.55 -2.49
CA VAL A 83 1.70 4.86 -1.83
C VAL A 83 0.99 4.80 -0.48
N PRO A 84 1.68 5.05 0.65
CA PRO A 84 1.08 5.02 1.98
C PRO A 84 0.03 6.13 2.19
N LEU A 85 -0.96 5.82 3.01
CA LEU A 85 -1.97 6.75 3.49
C LEU A 85 -1.73 7.10 4.97
N THR A 86 -2.04 8.35 5.33
CA THR A 86 -2.07 8.81 6.72
C THR A 86 -3.38 9.53 7.03
N SER A 87 -3.99 9.26 8.19
CA SER A 87 -5.20 9.95 8.65
C SER A 87 -4.93 11.37 9.18
N LYS A 88 -3.66 11.78 9.30
CA LYS A 88 -3.28 13.14 9.70
C LYS A 88 -3.51 14.12 8.53
N ILE A 89 -4.76 14.51 8.31
CA ILE A 89 -5.18 15.30 7.14
C ILE A 89 -4.54 16.69 7.01
N HIS A 90 -4.06 17.26 8.11
CA HIS A 90 -3.36 18.55 8.11
C HIS A 90 -1.82 18.41 8.01
N LYS A 91 -1.30 17.20 7.77
CA LYS A 91 0.14 16.94 7.69
C LYS A 91 0.71 17.56 6.40
N LYS A 92 1.61 18.53 6.57
CA LYS A 92 2.43 19.16 5.50
C LYS A 92 1.63 19.42 4.21
N THR A 93 0.46 20.05 4.34
CA THR A 93 -0.48 20.30 3.23
C THR A 93 0.09 21.16 2.10
N TYR A 94 1.23 21.82 2.33
CA TYR A 94 1.97 22.58 1.32
C TYR A 94 2.75 21.70 0.34
N LEU A 95 2.97 20.41 0.65
CA LEU A 95 3.72 19.52 -0.23
C LEU A 95 2.87 19.09 -1.43
N PRO A 96 3.36 19.28 -2.67
CA PRO A 96 2.62 18.90 -3.87
C PRO A 96 2.49 17.37 -4.05
N THR A 97 3.25 16.59 -3.28
CA THR A 97 3.20 15.12 -3.20
C THR A 97 2.14 14.61 -2.22
N HIS A 98 1.56 15.49 -1.40
CA HIS A 98 0.50 15.15 -0.45
C HIS A 98 -0.87 15.29 -1.11
N ILE A 99 -1.52 14.17 -1.40
CA ILE A 99 -2.80 14.15 -2.11
C ILE A 99 -3.94 13.82 -1.15
N PHE A 100 -4.94 14.70 -1.08
CA PHE A 100 -6.12 14.47 -0.24
C PHE A 100 -7.00 13.35 -0.78
N ILE A 101 -7.25 12.35 0.07
CA ILE A 101 -8.11 11.21 -0.20
C ILE A 101 -9.37 11.33 0.65
N SER A 102 -10.44 11.85 0.04
CA SER A 102 -11.78 11.83 0.61
C SER A 102 -12.29 10.39 0.81
N SER A 103 -12.68 10.04 2.05
CA SER A 103 -13.32 8.74 2.36
C SER A 103 -14.71 8.60 1.75
N PHE A 104 -15.40 9.71 1.45
CA PHE A 104 -16.70 9.68 0.77
C PHE A 104 -16.59 9.24 -0.70
N LYS A 105 -15.43 9.42 -1.33
CA LYS A 105 -15.18 9.06 -2.74
C LYS A 105 -14.42 7.75 -2.90
N ALA A 106 -13.62 7.39 -1.91
CA ALA A 106 -12.97 6.09 -1.85
C ALA A 106 -13.95 5.05 -1.27
N VAL A 107 -13.82 3.80 -1.70
CA VAL A 107 -14.57 2.69 -1.10
C VAL A 107 -13.73 2.12 0.04
N GLY A 108 -14.36 1.82 1.18
CA GLY A 108 -13.78 1.07 2.31
C GLY A 108 -12.87 1.86 3.26
N LEU A 109 -12.47 3.08 2.89
CA LEU A 109 -11.69 3.96 3.76
C LEU A 109 -12.62 4.66 4.77
N ARG A 110 -12.41 4.46 6.08
CA ARG A 110 -13.29 4.99 7.13
C ARG A 110 -13.15 6.51 7.35
N THR A 111 -11.96 7.06 7.15
CA THR A 111 -11.65 8.47 7.42
C THR A 111 -10.93 9.11 6.26
N ASN A 112 -11.08 10.42 6.09
CA ASN A 112 -10.26 11.18 5.16
C ASN A 112 -8.78 10.95 5.46
N SER A 113 -7.96 10.89 4.42
CA SER A 113 -6.53 10.59 4.52
C SER A 113 -5.72 11.43 3.55
N ILE A 114 -4.40 11.44 3.71
CA ILE A 114 -3.43 11.96 2.75
C ILE A 114 -2.64 10.80 2.18
N ALA A 115 -2.56 10.71 0.84
CA ALA A 115 -1.60 9.85 0.16
C ALA A 115 -0.26 10.60 0.07
N GLN A 116 0.80 9.98 0.61
CA GLN A 116 2.14 10.55 0.71
C GLN A 116 3.02 10.06 -0.45
N CYS A 117 2.93 10.71 -1.61
CA CYS A 117 3.59 10.21 -2.83
C CYS A 117 5.12 10.23 -2.74
N GLU A 118 5.69 11.05 -1.85
CA GLU A 118 7.13 11.04 -1.54
C GLU A 118 7.59 9.77 -0.81
N GLN A 119 6.66 9.04 -0.20
CA GLN A 119 6.90 7.78 0.48
C GLN A 119 6.49 6.56 -0.37
N LEU A 120 6.48 6.70 -1.70
CA LEU A 120 6.33 5.57 -2.63
C LEU A 120 7.32 4.46 -2.25
N CYS A 121 6.80 3.24 -2.08
CA CYS A 121 7.57 2.07 -1.66
C CYS A 121 7.14 0.82 -2.42
N ASP A 122 7.98 -0.19 -2.37
CA ASP A 122 7.63 -1.56 -2.71
C ASP A 122 7.05 -2.29 -1.49
N VAL A 123 6.10 -3.18 -1.73
CA VAL A 123 5.47 -4.06 -0.73
C VAL A 123 5.40 -5.46 -1.31
N LYS A 124 5.74 -6.48 -0.52
CA LYS A 124 5.61 -7.87 -0.92
C LYS A 124 4.20 -8.37 -0.63
N ASP A 125 3.78 -9.40 -1.35
CA ASP A 125 2.55 -10.14 -1.08
C ASP A 125 2.42 -10.58 0.38
N THR A 126 3.53 -10.98 1.01
CA THR A 126 3.58 -11.35 2.44
C THR A 126 3.31 -10.20 3.40
N ASP A 127 3.49 -8.96 2.96
CA ASP A 127 3.27 -7.76 3.77
C ASP A 127 1.81 -7.28 3.68
N LEU A 128 1.08 -7.75 2.67
CA LEU A 128 -0.33 -7.43 2.46
C LEU A 128 -1.21 -8.21 3.45
N ILE A 129 -1.92 -7.49 4.32
CA ILE A 129 -2.81 -8.09 5.33
C ILE A 129 -4.20 -8.33 4.73
N GLU A 130 -4.82 -7.27 4.22
CA GLU A 130 -6.18 -7.33 3.66
C GLU A 130 -6.45 -6.20 2.66
N LYS A 131 -7.25 -6.49 1.64
CA LYS A 131 -7.81 -5.46 0.75
C LYS A 131 -8.97 -4.78 1.45
N ILE A 132 -8.79 -3.52 1.84
CA ILE A 132 -9.84 -2.77 2.53
C ILE A 132 -10.72 -1.96 1.58
N GLY A 133 -10.29 -1.72 0.34
CA GLY A 133 -11.08 -0.88 -0.56
C GLY A 133 -10.40 -0.47 -1.87
N LYS A 134 -10.81 0.70 -2.37
CA LYS A 134 -10.29 1.27 -3.64
C LYS A 134 -10.48 2.78 -3.68
N VAL A 135 -9.49 3.52 -4.21
CA VAL A 135 -9.66 4.96 -4.48
C VAL A 135 -10.50 5.20 -5.75
N SER A 136 -11.17 6.35 -5.82
CA SER A 136 -11.85 6.76 -7.07
C SER A 136 -10.85 7.03 -8.20
N LYS A 137 -11.33 6.97 -9.45
CA LYS A 137 -10.52 7.31 -10.66
C LYS A 137 -9.87 8.69 -10.56
N ASN A 138 -10.60 9.69 -10.03
CA ASN A 138 -10.10 11.05 -9.87
C ASN A 138 -8.99 11.13 -8.80
N GLN A 139 -9.15 10.45 -7.67
CA GLN A 139 -8.11 10.37 -6.64
C GLN A 139 -6.85 9.67 -7.17
N LEU A 140 -7.01 8.53 -7.86
CA LEU A 140 -5.88 7.83 -8.46
C LEU A 140 -5.13 8.69 -9.49
N ARG A 141 -5.85 9.52 -10.27
CA ARG A 141 -5.23 10.49 -11.18
C ARG A 141 -4.41 11.53 -10.43
N GLN A 142 -4.89 12.03 -9.29
CA GLN A 142 -4.15 12.98 -8.46
C GLN A 142 -2.90 12.34 -7.83
N ILE A 143 -3.02 11.10 -7.31
CA ILE A 143 -1.86 10.32 -6.83
C ILE A 143 -0.83 10.17 -7.94
N THR A 144 -1.26 9.86 -9.17
CA THR A 144 -0.36 9.76 -10.33
C THR A 144 0.39 11.06 -10.58
N LYS A 145 -0.27 12.21 -10.50
CA LYS A 145 0.39 13.52 -10.63
C LYS A 145 1.38 13.78 -9.49
N GLY A 146 1.01 13.45 -8.25
CA GLY A 146 1.91 13.58 -7.09
C GLY A 146 3.18 12.75 -7.25
N MET A 147 3.07 11.51 -7.75
CA MET A 147 4.22 10.65 -8.07
C MET A 147 5.06 11.21 -9.22
N GLN A 148 4.43 11.75 -10.28
CA GLN A 148 5.17 12.39 -11.38
C GLN A 148 5.99 13.58 -10.90
N ILE A 149 5.46 14.37 -9.94
CA ILE A 149 6.19 15.45 -9.30
C ILE A 149 7.36 14.89 -8.49
N GLN A 150 7.11 13.90 -7.62
CA GLN A 150 8.13 13.28 -6.78
C GLN A 150 9.31 12.72 -7.59
N LEU A 151 9.01 12.06 -8.72
CA LEU A 151 10.01 11.41 -9.57
C LEU A 151 10.59 12.34 -10.64
N GLY A 152 10.27 13.63 -10.57
CA GLY A 152 10.76 14.62 -11.51
C GLY A 152 10.28 14.45 -12.96
N MET A 153 9.19 13.72 -13.18
CA MET A 153 8.54 13.54 -14.50
C MET A 153 7.64 14.73 -14.87
N SER A 154 7.53 15.73 -14.00
CA SER A 154 6.80 16.98 -14.22
C SER A 154 7.77 18.15 -14.24
N THR A 155 7.76 18.93 -15.33
CA THR A 155 8.72 20.03 -15.57
C THR A 155 8.52 21.25 -14.66
N LYS A 156 7.42 21.32 -13.91
CA LYS A 156 7.07 22.51 -13.12
C LYS A 156 7.80 22.64 -11.78
N HIS A 157 8.44 21.57 -11.29
CA HIS A 157 8.93 21.51 -9.89
C HIS A 157 10.41 21.12 -9.77
N ASN A 158 11.08 20.87 -10.90
CA ASN A 158 12.51 20.60 -10.92
C ASN A 158 13.25 21.81 -11.49
N ASN A 159 14.35 22.17 -10.86
CA ASN A 159 15.31 23.06 -11.50
C ASN A 159 16.03 22.29 -12.62
N PRO A 160 16.29 22.91 -13.78
CA PRO A 160 17.11 22.31 -14.80
C PRO A 160 18.49 21.99 -14.22
N ILE A 161 19.05 20.85 -14.63
CA ILE A 161 20.45 20.52 -14.35
C ILE A 161 21.29 21.56 -15.12
N ALA A 162 22.16 22.27 -14.40
CA ALA A 162 23.08 23.25 -14.97
C ALA A 162 24.13 22.59 -15.88
#